data_AF-A0A9X1WHZ0-F1
#
_entry.id   AF-A0A9X1WHZ0-F1
#
_cell.length_a   1.000
_cell.length_b   1.000
_cell.length_c   1.000
_cell.angle_alpha   90.00
_cell.angle_beta   90.00
_cell.angle_gamma   90.00
#
_symmetry.space_group_name_H-M   'P 1'
#
loop_
_entity.id
_entity.type
_entity.pdbx_description
1 polymer ?
#
loop_
_entity_poly.entity_id
_entity_poly.type
_entity_poly.pdbx_seq_one_letter_code
_entity_poly.pdbx_strand_id
1 'polypeptide(L)'
;MNTTADTRRTRRHAVVGATLAAGCLCVSVTACASSGQSPRDERVTAVSASTGSTTAQAAEFDAPGAELSSPVPRASSEAGPLVGSQPLDVLPEDGTRMGVTEIRTTSHEGVDRIVVELDGTGAPGWHVSTDISPTAAGSGLPIGYGGDTALLIDVRGVVQPTVSPSGPSPVHDAAGGILRSVGVQGAFEGVQRIVVGLGDGAPNYRVSLLDSPTRIVVDVTRPE
;
A
#
# COMPACT_ATOMS: atom_id res chain seq x y z
N MET A 1 42.55 -44.15 -37.02
CA MET A 1 43.65 -43.75 -37.92
C MET A 1 43.07 -43.00 -39.12
N ASN A 2 43.75 -41.89 -39.49
CA ASN A 2 43.60 -41.04 -40.69
C ASN A 2 42.67 -39.80 -40.65
N THR A 3 43.18 -38.74 -40.01
CA THR A 3 43.62 -37.42 -40.55
C THR A 3 43.06 -36.86 -41.89
N THR A 4 42.88 -35.52 -41.89
CA THR A 4 43.02 -34.50 -42.98
C THR A 4 41.67 -33.96 -43.51
N ALA A 5 41.36 -32.65 -43.67
CA ALA A 5 42.06 -31.37 -43.51
C ALA A 5 41.08 -30.20 -43.32
N ASP A 6 41.65 -29.13 -42.79
CA ASP A 6 41.24 -27.73 -42.71
C ASP A 6 40.91 -27.09 -44.08
N THR A 7 39.94 -26.17 -44.11
CA THR A 7 39.94 -25.05 -45.08
C THR A 7 39.26 -23.83 -44.48
N ARG A 8 40.08 -22.93 -43.90
CA ARG A 8 39.80 -21.50 -43.74
C ARG A 8 39.21 -20.89 -45.01
N ARG A 9 38.12 -20.12 -44.87
CA ARG A 9 37.83 -19.01 -45.79
C ARG A 9 37.53 -17.73 -45.02
N THR A 10 38.56 -16.88 -45.00
CA THR A 10 38.52 -15.47 -44.68
C THR A 10 37.69 -14.70 -45.71
N ARG A 11 36.75 -13.86 -45.26
CA ARG A 11 36.45 -12.60 -45.94
C ARG A 11 36.34 -11.47 -44.92
N ARG A 12 36.95 -10.37 -45.31
CA ARG A 12 37.41 -9.22 -44.55
C ARG A 12 36.72 -7.99 -45.14
N HIS A 13 36.38 -7.05 -44.26
CA HIS A 13 36.15 -5.61 -44.45
C HIS A 13 34.93 -5.13 -45.25
N ALA A 14 34.06 -4.37 -44.56
CA ALA A 14 33.97 -2.92 -44.82
C ALA A 14 33.49 -2.19 -43.54
N VAL A 15 34.36 -1.28 -43.08
CA VAL A 15 34.10 -0.20 -42.12
C VAL A 15 33.57 1.00 -42.92
N VAL A 16 32.61 1.77 -42.39
CA VAL A 16 32.36 3.24 -42.49
C VAL A 16 30.96 3.46 -41.88
N GLY A 17 30.64 4.41 -41.00
CA GLY A 17 31.36 5.54 -40.44
C GLY A 17 30.49 6.19 -39.34
N ALA A 18 31.15 6.86 -38.40
CA ALA A 18 30.56 7.55 -37.26
C ALA A 18 30.22 9.02 -37.60
N THR A 19 29.16 9.56 -36.99
CA THR A 19 29.03 11.01 -36.73
C THR A 19 28.33 11.25 -35.39
N LEU A 20 29.12 11.72 -34.42
CA LEU A 20 28.71 12.41 -33.20
C LEU A 20 28.32 13.85 -33.56
N ALA A 21 27.20 14.34 -33.03
CA ALA A 21 26.93 15.78 -32.94
C ALA A 21 26.40 16.09 -31.54
N ALA A 22 27.29 16.67 -30.73
CA ALA A 22 26.98 17.27 -29.45
C ALA A 22 26.37 18.66 -29.68
N GLY A 23 25.16 18.90 -29.17
CA GLY A 23 24.49 20.19 -29.18
C GLY A 23 24.24 20.67 -27.76
N CYS A 24 25.12 21.56 -27.29
CA CYS A 24 24.98 22.36 -26.08
C CYS A 24 24.12 23.58 -26.38
N LEU A 25 23.01 23.81 -25.66
CA LEU A 25 22.38 25.14 -25.66
C LEU A 25 21.59 25.43 -24.36
N CYS A 26 22.26 26.22 -23.51
CA CYS A 26 21.79 27.37 -22.73
C CYS A 26 20.50 27.28 -21.90
N VAL A 27 20.74 27.36 -20.59
CA VAL A 27 19.85 27.81 -19.50
C VAL A 27 19.12 29.12 -19.84
N SER A 28 17.84 29.20 -19.48
CA SER A 28 17.12 30.45 -19.25
C SER A 28 16.28 30.31 -17.98
N VAL A 29 16.75 30.90 -16.88
CA VAL A 29 15.98 31.07 -15.65
C VAL A 29 15.09 32.30 -15.85
N THR A 30 13.79 32.11 -16.00
CA THR A 30 12.82 33.20 -15.93
C THR A 30 12.22 33.23 -14.53
N ALA A 31 12.78 34.12 -13.72
CA ALA A 31 12.21 34.52 -12.46
C ALA A 31 11.03 35.48 -12.72
N CYS A 32 9.83 35.10 -12.30
CA CYS A 32 8.74 36.04 -12.08
C CYS A 32 8.58 36.23 -10.58
N ALA A 33 9.21 37.28 -10.07
CA ALA A 33 8.88 37.85 -8.77
C ALA A 33 7.49 38.51 -8.88
N SER A 34 6.60 38.18 -7.95
CA SER A 34 5.52 39.10 -7.57
C SER A 34 5.27 38.98 -6.07
N SER A 35 5.55 40.09 -5.41
CA SER A 35 5.42 40.38 -3.99
C SER A 35 3.98 40.77 -3.67
N GLY A 36 3.42 40.25 -2.57
CA GLY A 36 2.15 40.70 -2.01
C GLY A 36 2.01 40.35 -0.53
N GLN A 37 2.23 41.35 0.33
CA GLN A 37 1.69 41.63 1.67
C GLN A 37 0.60 40.69 2.25
N SER A 38 0.40 40.51 3.56
CA SER A 38 1.02 40.85 4.86
C SER A 38 0.17 40.13 5.95
N PRO A 39 0.53 40.15 7.24
CA PRO A 39 0.08 39.18 8.24
C PRO A 39 -1.32 39.47 8.82
N ARG A 40 -1.98 38.41 9.32
CA ARG A 40 -2.98 38.55 10.40
C ARG A 40 -2.58 37.68 11.57
N ASP A 41 -2.13 38.39 12.59
CA ASP A 41 -2.12 38.03 14.00
C ASP A 41 -3.57 38.00 14.49
N GLU A 42 -4.05 36.90 15.09
CA GLU A 42 -5.01 36.96 16.20
C GLU A 42 -4.82 35.77 17.14
N ARG A 43 -4.25 36.11 18.30
CA ARG A 43 -4.19 35.39 19.57
C ARG A 43 -5.57 35.30 20.23
N VAL A 44 -6.01 34.09 20.60
CA VAL A 44 -6.97 33.85 21.69
C VAL A 44 -6.49 32.62 22.47
N THR A 45 -5.76 32.83 23.58
CA THR A 45 -6.24 32.77 24.97
C THR A 45 -6.66 31.37 25.42
N ALA A 46 -5.82 30.80 26.29
CA ALA A 46 -6.01 29.57 27.04
C ALA A 46 -7.13 29.66 28.08
N VAL A 47 -7.76 28.52 28.37
CA VAL A 47 -8.45 28.22 29.63
C VAL A 47 -8.03 26.83 30.11
N SER A 48 -7.72 26.74 31.39
CA SER A 48 -7.21 25.58 32.13
C SER A 48 -8.30 24.84 32.91
N ALA A 49 -7.94 23.62 33.34
CA ALA A 49 -8.42 22.81 34.48
C ALA A 49 -9.80 22.13 34.30
N SER A 50 -10.07 20.90 34.74
CA SER A 50 -9.63 20.15 35.94
C SER A 50 -9.97 18.65 35.76
N THR A 51 -9.07 17.74 36.16
CA THR A 51 -9.13 16.84 37.36
C THR A 51 -10.17 15.70 37.30
N GLY A 52 -9.68 14.47 37.47
CA GLY A 52 -10.54 13.32 37.81
C GLY A 52 -9.88 11.96 37.62
N SER A 53 -8.96 11.59 38.54
CA SER A 53 -8.47 10.22 38.68
C SER A 53 -9.58 9.29 39.18
N THR A 54 -9.61 8.04 38.70
CA THR A 54 -10.22 6.94 39.47
C THR A 54 -9.49 5.64 39.15
N THR A 55 -8.80 5.14 40.17
CA THR A 55 -8.22 3.81 40.31
C THR A 55 -9.29 2.85 40.85
N ALA A 56 -9.37 1.64 40.30
CA ALA A 56 -9.91 0.43 40.95
C ALA A 56 -9.25 -0.77 40.26
N GLN A 57 -8.21 -1.35 40.85
CA GLN A 57 -8.20 -2.39 41.88
C GLN A 57 -8.36 -3.80 41.29
N ALA A 58 -7.27 -4.55 41.47
CA ALA A 58 -7.09 -5.94 41.13
C ALA A 58 -7.99 -6.87 41.96
N ALA A 59 -8.34 -8.01 41.36
CA ALA A 59 -8.69 -9.22 42.09
C ALA A 59 -7.95 -10.39 41.45
N GLU A 60 -7.03 -10.95 42.23
CA GLU A 60 -6.37 -12.23 42.00
C GLU A 60 -7.37 -13.38 42.26
N PHE A 61 -7.25 -14.46 41.50
CA PHE A 61 -7.68 -15.78 41.97
C PHE A 61 -6.65 -16.82 41.53
N ASP A 62 -6.20 -17.58 42.52
CA ASP A 62 -5.13 -18.57 42.50
C ASP A 62 -5.61 -19.94 41.98
N ALA A 63 -4.62 -20.75 41.58
CA ALA A 63 -4.53 -22.05 40.90
C ALA A 63 -5.36 -23.22 41.53
N PRO A 64 -5.28 -24.52 41.10
CA PRO A 64 -4.31 -25.18 40.20
C PRO A 64 -4.80 -26.33 39.27
N GLY A 65 -3.90 -26.72 38.36
CA GLY A 65 -3.58 -28.13 38.06
C GLY A 65 -4.37 -28.88 36.97
N ALA A 66 -3.69 -29.21 35.87
CA ALA A 66 -3.51 -30.59 35.38
C ALA A 66 -2.83 -30.57 34.00
N GLU A 67 -1.66 -31.19 33.93
CA GLU A 67 -1.03 -31.57 32.67
C GLU A 67 -1.91 -32.54 31.89
N LEU A 68 -1.94 -32.38 30.56
CA LEU A 68 -1.88 -33.48 29.59
C LEU A 68 -1.58 -32.89 28.21
N SER A 69 -0.41 -33.26 27.69
CA SER A 69 0.05 -32.92 26.34
C SER A 69 -0.88 -33.48 25.27
N SER A 70 -1.26 -32.63 24.32
CA SER A 70 -1.69 -33.01 22.96
C SER A 70 -1.46 -31.82 22.02
N PRO A 71 -1.12 -32.06 20.74
CA PRO A 71 -0.53 -31.05 19.88
C PRO A 71 -1.53 -29.93 19.57
N VAL A 72 -1.13 -28.70 19.88
CA VAL A 72 -1.86 -27.48 19.53
C VAL A 72 -1.93 -27.38 18.00
N PRO A 73 -3.12 -27.45 17.37
CA PRO A 73 -3.23 -26.93 16.02
C PRO A 73 -2.92 -25.44 16.12
N ARG A 74 -1.97 -24.94 15.32
CA ARG A 74 -1.70 -23.51 15.21
C ARG A 74 -3.04 -22.83 14.93
N ALA A 75 -3.64 -22.25 15.96
CA ALA A 75 -4.81 -21.42 15.78
C ALA A 75 -4.34 -20.27 14.91
N SER A 76 -4.76 -20.26 13.65
CA SER A 76 -4.84 -19.01 12.90
C SER A 76 -5.73 -18.12 13.75
N SER A 77 -5.12 -17.19 14.46
CA SER A 77 -5.81 -16.08 15.09
C SER A 77 -6.27 -15.12 13.99
N GLU A 78 -7.11 -15.61 13.07
CA GLU A 78 -7.96 -14.75 12.29
C GLU A 78 -9.21 -14.54 13.13
N ALA A 79 -9.18 -13.51 13.97
CA ALA A 79 -10.44 -12.88 14.35
C ALA A 79 -11.19 -12.61 13.04
N GLY A 80 -12.40 -13.15 12.94
CA GLY A 80 -13.22 -13.04 11.75
C GLY A 80 -13.58 -11.58 11.46
N PRO A 81 -14.15 -11.28 10.28
CA PRO A 81 -14.61 -9.94 9.95
C PRO A 81 -15.44 -9.34 11.08
N LEU A 82 -15.12 -8.11 11.46
CA LEU A 82 -16.06 -7.24 12.16
C LEU A 82 -17.31 -7.19 11.27
N VAL A 83 -18.33 -7.93 11.71
CA VAL A 83 -19.60 -8.27 11.06
C VAL A 83 -19.80 -7.76 9.62
N GLY A 84 -19.85 -8.69 8.65
CA GLY A 84 -20.35 -8.43 7.29
C GLY A 84 -19.42 -7.64 6.37
N SER A 85 -19.90 -7.34 5.15
CA SER A 85 -19.20 -6.45 4.23
C SER A 85 -19.28 -5.02 4.75
N GLN A 86 -18.15 -4.33 4.77
CA GLN A 86 -18.03 -2.94 5.18
C GLN A 86 -18.31 -1.98 4.00
N PRO A 87 -18.65 -0.70 4.26
CA PRO A 87 -18.73 0.32 3.23
C PRO A 87 -17.40 0.52 2.49
N LEU A 88 -17.47 0.97 1.24
CA LEU A 88 -16.28 1.25 0.43
C LEU A 88 -15.57 2.54 0.82
N ASP A 89 -16.28 3.50 1.44
CA ASP A 89 -15.74 4.77 1.93
C ASP A 89 -16.05 4.90 3.42
N VAL A 90 -14.98 4.95 4.22
CA VAL A 90 -15.00 5.14 5.67
C VAL A 90 -13.96 6.18 6.05
N LEU A 91 -14.37 7.16 6.85
CA LEU A 91 -13.44 8.15 7.42
C LEU A 91 -12.75 7.57 8.65
N PRO A 92 -11.46 7.89 8.87
CA PRO A 92 -10.78 7.52 10.11
C PRO A 92 -11.38 8.30 11.28
N GLU A 93 -11.29 7.74 12.49
CA GLU A 93 -11.63 8.48 13.71
C GLU A 93 -10.63 9.61 13.97
N ASP A 94 -11.07 10.65 14.67
CA ASP A 94 -10.22 11.76 15.07
C ASP A 94 -9.02 11.27 15.90
N GLY A 95 -7.82 11.73 15.54
CA GLY A 95 -6.58 11.33 16.22
C GLY A 95 -6.06 9.94 15.84
N THR A 96 -6.66 9.27 14.85
CA THR A 96 -6.13 8.02 14.29
C THR A 96 -4.72 8.23 13.72
N ARG A 97 -3.83 7.29 14.05
CA ARG A 97 -2.44 7.26 13.60
C ARG A 97 -2.07 5.83 13.27
N MET A 98 -2.25 5.47 12.01
CA MET A 98 -1.95 4.14 11.47
C MET A 98 -0.68 4.16 10.62
N GLY A 99 -0.06 3.01 10.45
CA GLY A 99 0.95 2.74 9.42
C GLY A 99 0.61 1.42 8.73
N VAL A 100 0.74 1.38 7.40
CA VAL A 100 0.66 0.11 6.66
C VAL A 100 1.97 -0.64 6.88
N THR A 101 1.88 -1.80 7.53
CA THR A 101 3.05 -2.62 7.87
C THR A 101 3.33 -3.69 6.83
N GLU A 102 2.27 -4.27 6.27
CA GLU A 102 2.37 -5.39 5.33
C GLU A 102 1.19 -5.40 4.35
N ILE A 103 1.46 -5.86 3.13
CA ILE A 103 0.43 -6.15 2.13
C ILE A 103 0.63 -7.57 1.63
N ARG A 104 -0.39 -8.40 1.79
CA ARG A 104 -0.42 -9.78 1.32
C ARG A 104 -1.50 -9.95 0.28
N THR A 105 -1.26 -10.84 -0.68
CA THR A 105 -2.33 -11.31 -1.56
C THR A 105 -2.43 -12.84 -1.51
N THR A 106 -3.63 -13.36 -1.69
CA THR A 106 -3.89 -14.80 -1.73
C THR A 106 -5.02 -15.09 -2.72
N SER A 107 -4.99 -16.28 -3.32
CA SER A 107 -6.07 -16.75 -4.19
C SER A 107 -6.81 -17.89 -3.50
N HIS A 108 -8.12 -17.78 -3.46
CA HIS A 108 -9.06 -18.81 -3.00
C HIS A 108 -10.01 -19.18 -4.14
N GLU A 109 -10.86 -20.19 -3.94
CA GLU A 109 -11.86 -20.57 -4.94
C GLU A 109 -12.83 -19.42 -5.24
N GLY A 110 -12.82 -18.92 -6.48
CA GLY A 110 -13.67 -17.83 -6.97
C GLY A 110 -13.33 -16.42 -6.46
N VAL A 111 -12.37 -16.27 -5.53
CA VAL A 111 -12.05 -14.97 -4.91
C VAL A 111 -10.55 -14.83 -4.76
N ASP A 112 -10.02 -13.68 -5.14
CA ASP A 112 -8.66 -13.29 -4.78
C ASP A 112 -8.69 -12.15 -3.77
N ARG A 113 -7.85 -12.24 -2.74
CA ARG A 113 -7.89 -11.41 -1.54
C ARG A 113 -6.64 -10.56 -1.43
N ILE A 114 -6.82 -9.28 -1.13
CA ILE A 114 -5.77 -8.35 -0.69
C ILE A 114 -5.96 -8.10 0.80
N VAL A 115 -4.89 -8.24 1.58
CA VAL A 115 -4.86 -7.94 3.01
C VAL A 115 -3.86 -6.83 3.24
N VAL A 116 -4.34 -5.69 3.73
CA VAL A 116 -3.52 -4.56 4.15
C VAL A 116 -3.48 -4.57 5.68
N GLU A 117 -2.34 -4.94 6.24
CA GLU A 117 -2.11 -4.95 7.69
C GLU A 117 -1.69 -3.58 8.17
N LEU A 118 -2.29 -3.16 9.28
CA LEU A 118 -2.10 -1.86 9.90
C LEU A 118 -1.61 -2.04 11.33
N ASP A 119 -0.68 -1.18 11.73
CA ASP A 119 -0.28 -0.99 13.12
C ASP A 119 -0.46 0.48 13.52
N GLY A 120 -0.73 0.74 14.79
CA GLY A 120 -0.96 2.08 15.32
C GLY A 120 -2.16 2.18 16.25
N THR A 121 -2.72 3.39 16.34
CA THR A 121 -3.76 3.73 17.32
C THR A 121 -4.97 4.39 16.64
N GLY A 122 -6.19 4.11 17.14
CA GLY A 122 -7.46 4.63 16.61
C GLY A 122 -8.17 3.62 15.70
N ALA A 123 -9.32 3.99 15.12
CA ALA A 123 -9.97 3.20 14.09
C ALA A 123 -9.55 3.68 12.68
N PRO A 124 -9.08 2.77 11.80
CA PRO A 124 -8.63 3.17 10.47
C PRO A 124 -9.80 3.62 9.59
N GLY A 125 -9.53 4.51 8.64
CA GLY A 125 -10.43 4.82 7.54
C GLY A 125 -9.92 4.25 6.22
N TRP A 126 -10.79 4.13 5.22
CA TRP A 126 -10.39 3.74 3.87
C TRP A 126 -11.31 4.30 2.79
N HIS A 127 -10.81 4.29 1.56
CA HIS A 127 -11.65 4.38 0.38
C HIS A 127 -11.18 3.39 -0.68
N VAL A 128 -12.10 2.58 -1.19
CA VAL A 128 -11.82 1.60 -2.24
C VAL A 128 -12.62 1.96 -3.48
N SER A 129 -11.91 2.18 -4.59
CA SER A 129 -12.50 2.59 -5.86
C SER A 129 -11.76 1.98 -7.05
N THR A 130 -12.34 2.02 -8.24
CA THR A 130 -11.66 1.63 -9.48
C THR A 130 -11.38 2.84 -10.36
N ASP A 131 -10.24 2.83 -11.05
CA ASP A 131 -9.85 3.86 -12.03
C ASP A 131 -9.01 3.24 -13.15
N ILE A 132 -9.28 3.60 -14.40
CA ILE A 132 -8.48 3.17 -15.55
C ILE A 132 -7.30 4.10 -15.84
N SER A 133 -7.27 5.29 -15.22
CA SER A 133 -6.21 6.29 -15.39
C SER A 133 -5.80 6.92 -14.05
N PRO A 134 -5.39 6.10 -13.06
CA PRO A 134 -5.03 6.59 -11.75
C PRO A 134 -3.79 7.49 -11.82
N THR A 135 -3.79 8.53 -10.97
CA THR A 135 -2.68 9.47 -10.84
C THR A 135 -2.13 9.52 -9.42
N ALA A 136 -0.87 9.88 -9.30
CA ALA A 136 -0.20 10.02 -8.01
C ALA A 136 -0.68 11.29 -7.29
N ALA A 137 -0.95 11.16 -5.99
CA ALA A 137 -1.28 12.30 -5.16
C ALA A 137 -0.12 13.32 -5.15
N GLY A 138 -0.45 14.61 -5.12
CA GLY A 138 0.51 15.71 -5.17
C GLY A 138 1.07 16.01 -6.57
N SER A 139 1.64 15.02 -7.27
CA SER A 139 2.27 15.25 -8.59
C SER A 139 1.30 15.22 -9.77
N GLY A 140 0.20 14.45 -9.67
CA GLY A 140 -0.74 14.22 -10.77
C GLY A 140 -0.20 13.35 -11.90
N LEU A 141 1.01 12.79 -11.77
CA LEU A 141 1.58 11.90 -12.79
C LEU A 141 0.81 10.57 -12.86
N PRO A 142 0.67 9.96 -14.05
CA PRO A 142 0.03 8.66 -14.19
C PRO A 142 0.74 7.57 -13.37
N ILE A 143 -0.04 6.68 -12.75
CA ILE A 143 0.47 5.48 -12.08
C ILE A 143 0.30 4.29 -13.03
N GLY A 144 1.39 3.57 -13.31
CA GLY A 144 1.33 2.32 -14.06
C GLY A 144 0.83 1.15 -13.21
N TYR A 145 0.01 0.29 -13.80
CA TYR A 145 -0.50 -0.96 -13.21
C TYR A 145 -0.69 -2.01 -14.32
N GLY A 146 -0.81 -3.28 -13.95
CA GLY A 146 -1.09 -4.37 -14.90
C GLY A 146 -2.59 -4.69 -15.01
N GLY A 147 -3.03 -5.15 -16.17
CA GLY A 147 -4.44 -5.52 -16.40
C GLY A 147 -5.29 -4.41 -17.00
N ASP A 148 -6.60 -4.52 -16.81
CA ASP A 148 -7.62 -3.74 -17.52
C ASP A 148 -8.17 -2.58 -16.67
N THR A 149 -8.12 -2.70 -15.34
CA THR A 149 -8.49 -1.61 -14.41
C THR A 149 -7.62 -1.63 -13.17
N ALA A 150 -7.46 -0.47 -12.52
CA ALA A 150 -6.81 -0.38 -11.22
C ALA A 150 -7.87 -0.30 -10.12
N LEU A 151 -7.73 -1.15 -9.10
CA LEU A 151 -8.38 -1.00 -7.81
C LEU A 151 -7.46 -0.17 -6.90
N LEU A 152 -7.95 0.97 -6.46
CA LEU A 152 -7.28 1.89 -5.55
C LEU A 152 -7.79 1.63 -4.14
N ILE A 153 -6.88 1.33 -3.22
CA ILE A 153 -7.16 1.18 -1.79
C ILE A 153 -6.43 2.32 -1.08
N ASP A 154 -7.17 3.36 -0.72
CA ASP A 154 -6.68 4.51 0.00
C ASP A 154 -6.88 4.30 1.50
N VAL A 155 -5.82 3.91 2.22
CA VAL A 155 -5.85 3.82 3.68
C VAL A 155 -5.73 5.21 4.25
N ARG A 156 -6.67 5.62 5.11
CA ARG A 156 -6.79 6.97 5.68
C ARG A 156 -6.47 6.97 7.18
N GLY A 157 -5.97 8.10 7.68
CA GLY A 157 -5.48 8.21 9.06
C GLY A 157 -4.05 7.68 9.22
N VAL A 158 -3.30 7.63 8.12
CA VAL A 158 -1.92 7.12 8.09
C VAL A 158 -0.94 8.23 8.50
N VAL A 159 0.03 7.91 9.34
CA VAL A 159 1.15 8.81 9.63
C VAL A 159 2.33 8.50 8.71
N GLN A 160 3.01 9.55 8.23
CA GLN A 160 4.24 9.38 7.47
C GLN A 160 5.28 8.67 8.35
N PRO A 161 5.89 7.55 7.91
CA PRO A 161 6.96 6.92 8.66
C PRO A 161 8.10 7.92 8.85
N THR A 162 8.47 8.20 10.11
CA THR A 162 9.59 9.12 10.43
C THR A 162 10.95 8.44 10.30
N VAL A 163 10.97 7.11 10.29
CA VAL A 163 12.19 6.28 10.30
C VAL A 163 12.02 5.01 9.46
N SER A 164 11.84 5.13 8.14
CA SER A 164 12.43 4.15 7.23
C SER A 164 12.40 4.62 5.76
N PRO A 165 13.52 4.56 5.02
CA PRO A 165 13.54 4.81 3.57
C PRO A 165 12.92 3.65 2.76
N SER A 166 12.70 2.50 3.39
CA SER A 166 11.88 1.44 2.84
C SER A 166 10.43 1.69 3.26
N GLY A 167 9.55 2.05 2.34
CA GLY A 167 8.11 1.91 2.55
C GLY A 167 7.72 0.47 2.95
N PRO A 168 6.43 0.12 3.04
CA PRO A 168 6.03 -1.27 3.32
C PRO A 168 6.82 -2.23 2.42
N SER A 169 7.40 -3.25 3.07
CA SER A 169 8.20 -4.28 2.41
C SER A 169 7.42 -4.94 1.26
N PRO A 170 8.12 -5.45 0.24
CA PRO A 170 7.57 -5.72 -1.08
C PRO A 170 6.34 -6.64 -1.01
N VAL A 171 5.37 -6.28 -1.83
CA VAL A 171 4.25 -7.13 -2.26
C VAL A 171 4.78 -8.55 -2.46
N HIS A 172 4.31 -9.46 -1.62
CA HIS A 172 4.49 -10.88 -1.85
C HIS A 172 3.51 -11.27 -2.95
N ASP A 173 4.06 -11.49 -4.16
CA ASP A 173 3.47 -12.03 -5.39
C ASP A 173 2.00 -11.67 -5.60
N ALA A 174 1.65 -10.86 -6.61
CA ALA A 174 0.26 -10.75 -7.06
C ALA A 174 -0.25 -12.17 -7.33
N ALA A 175 -1.06 -12.69 -6.41
CA ALA A 175 -1.51 -14.07 -6.44
C ALA A 175 -2.18 -14.29 -7.80
N GLY A 176 -1.79 -15.36 -8.50
CA GLY A 176 -2.39 -15.71 -9.78
C GLY A 176 -3.92 -15.71 -9.69
N GLY A 177 -4.59 -15.39 -10.79
CA GLY A 177 -6.02 -15.14 -10.82
C GLY A 177 -6.32 -13.82 -11.51
N ILE A 178 -7.18 -12.99 -10.91
CA ILE A 178 -7.55 -11.66 -11.41
C ILE A 178 -6.51 -10.58 -11.07
N LEU A 179 -5.68 -10.77 -10.03
CA LEU A 179 -4.63 -9.78 -9.70
C LEU A 179 -3.45 -9.88 -10.68
N ARG A 180 -3.03 -8.72 -11.19
CA ARG A 180 -1.94 -8.59 -12.17
C ARG A 180 -0.74 -7.84 -11.62
N SER A 181 -0.97 -6.91 -10.70
CA SER A 181 0.09 -6.14 -10.05
C SER A 181 -0.40 -5.59 -8.72
N VAL A 182 0.52 -5.32 -7.80
CA VAL A 182 0.25 -4.48 -6.64
C VAL A 182 1.41 -3.49 -6.52
N GLY A 183 1.09 -2.23 -6.33
CA GLY A 183 2.05 -1.16 -6.11
C GLY A 183 1.62 -0.29 -4.93
N VAL A 184 2.58 0.20 -4.16
CA VAL A 184 2.30 1.07 -3.01
C VAL A 184 2.86 2.45 -3.29
N GLN A 185 2.03 3.47 -3.14
CA GLN A 185 2.45 4.86 -3.20
C GLN A 185 2.97 5.31 -1.83
N GLY A 186 3.84 6.32 -1.83
CA GLY A 186 4.22 7.00 -0.59
C GLY A 186 2.99 7.59 0.09
N ALA A 187 3.00 7.62 1.42
CA ALA A 187 1.96 8.31 2.15
C ALA A 187 2.00 9.82 1.86
N PHE A 188 0.82 10.43 1.72
CA PHE A 188 0.62 11.84 1.42
C PHE A 188 -0.68 12.30 2.09
N GLU A 189 -0.65 13.43 2.79
CA GLU A 189 -1.82 14.05 3.45
C GLU A 189 -2.67 13.09 4.31
N GLY A 190 -2.01 12.17 5.03
CA GLY A 190 -2.71 11.22 5.90
C GLY A 190 -3.29 10.00 5.18
N VAL A 191 -2.95 9.83 3.90
CA VAL A 191 -3.42 8.71 3.06
C VAL A 191 -2.24 7.92 2.51
N GLN A 192 -2.33 6.59 2.58
CA GLN A 192 -1.44 5.69 1.86
C GLN A 192 -2.23 4.89 0.83
N ARG A 193 -1.88 5.08 -0.45
CA ARG A 193 -2.55 4.44 -1.58
C ARG A 193 -1.85 3.15 -1.99
N ILE A 194 -2.62 2.07 -2.05
CA ILE A 194 -2.25 0.83 -2.70
C ILE A 194 -2.98 0.78 -4.05
N VAL A 195 -2.25 0.47 -5.12
CA VAL A 195 -2.78 0.35 -6.49
C VAL A 195 -2.67 -1.11 -6.90
N VAL A 196 -3.81 -1.77 -7.06
CA VAL A 196 -3.90 -3.17 -7.48
C VAL A 196 -4.39 -3.21 -8.91
N GLY A 197 -3.59 -3.78 -9.80
CA GLY A 197 -3.99 -4.01 -11.19
C GLY A 197 -4.82 -5.28 -11.30
N LEU A 198 -5.96 -5.21 -11.99
CA LEU A 198 -6.90 -6.32 -12.13
C LEU A 198 -7.11 -6.67 -13.60
N GLY A 199 -7.17 -7.96 -13.91
CA GLY A 199 -7.43 -8.49 -15.26
C GLY A 199 -8.91 -8.53 -15.65
N ASP A 200 -9.75 -7.73 -15.00
CA ASP A 200 -11.17 -7.55 -15.28
C ASP A 200 -11.45 -6.05 -15.30
N GLY A 201 -12.17 -5.58 -16.32
CA GLY A 201 -12.54 -4.17 -16.45
C GLY A 201 -13.69 -3.73 -15.54
N ALA A 202 -14.47 -4.67 -14.99
CA ALA A 202 -15.63 -4.39 -14.13
C ALA A 202 -15.67 -5.31 -12.89
N PRO A 203 -14.64 -5.23 -12.01
CA PRO A 203 -14.49 -6.15 -10.90
C PRO A 203 -15.56 -5.98 -9.84
N ASN A 204 -16.01 -7.09 -9.27
CA ASN A 204 -16.87 -7.10 -8.08
C ASN A 204 -16.00 -7.34 -6.84
N TYR A 205 -16.04 -6.42 -5.88
CA TYR A 205 -15.24 -6.51 -4.66
C TYR A 205 -16.03 -6.12 -3.41
N ARG A 206 -15.58 -6.64 -2.27
CA ARG A 206 -16.09 -6.30 -0.94
C ARG A 206 -14.95 -5.97 0.01
N VAL A 207 -15.24 -5.17 1.03
CA VAL A 207 -14.28 -4.83 2.07
C VAL A 207 -14.71 -5.48 3.38
N SER A 208 -13.74 -5.92 4.17
CA SER A 208 -13.93 -6.40 5.54
C SER A 208 -12.82 -5.85 6.42
N LEU A 209 -13.11 -5.65 7.70
CA LEU A 209 -12.14 -5.21 8.69
C LEU A 209 -11.93 -6.36 9.69
N LEU A 210 -10.68 -6.72 9.94
CA LEU A 210 -10.29 -7.66 11.01
C LEU A 210 -9.55 -6.88 12.09
N ASP A 211 -9.65 -7.34 13.33
CA ASP A 211 -8.87 -6.86 14.45
C ASP A 211 -7.78 -7.89 14.84
N SER A 212 -6.81 -7.43 15.65
CA SER A 212 -5.78 -8.27 16.29
C SER A 212 -5.00 -9.25 15.37
N PRO A 213 -4.20 -8.77 14.38
CA PRO A 213 -3.88 -7.38 14.06
C PRO A 213 -4.93 -6.72 13.15
N THR A 214 -4.99 -5.39 13.20
CA THR A 214 -5.90 -4.58 12.38
C THR A 214 -5.60 -4.79 10.90
N ARG A 215 -6.58 -5.27 10.14
CA ARG A 215 -6.40 -5.57 8.70
C ARG A 215 -7.61 -5.10 7.90
N ILE A 216 -7.35 -4.29 6.88
CA ILE A 216 -8.33 -4.04 5.82
C ILE A 216 -8.19 -5.17 4.80
N VAL A 217 -9.28 -5.90 4.58
CA VAL A 217 -9.32 -7.03 3.65
C VAL A 217 -10.22 -6.66 2.49
N VAL A 218 -9.69 -6.78 1.27
CA VAL A 218 -10.45 -6.56 0.04
C VAL A 218 -10.50 -7.87 -0.74
N ASP A 219 -11.71 -8.41 -0.87
CA ASP A 219 -11.98 -9.64 -1.60
C ASP A 219 -12.54 -9.30 -2.97
N VAL A 220 -11.82 -9.66 -4.04
CA VAL A 220 -12.20 -9.48 -5.44
C VAL A 220 -12.71 -10.80 -5.99
N THR A 221 -13.96 -10.81 -6.46
CA THR A 221 -14.58 -11.99 -7.06
C THR A 221 -14.04 -12.18 -8.47
N ARG A 222 -13.64 -13.40 -8.81
CA ARG A 222 -13.22 -13.74 -10.16
C ARG A 222 -14.46 -13.90 -11.05
N PRO A 223 -14.47 -13.34 -12.26
CA PRO A 223 -15.50 -13.67 -13.23
C PRO A 223 -15.42 -15.16 -13.59
N GLU A 224 -16.59 -15.79 -13.74
CA GLU A 224 -16.73 -17.18 -14.21
C GLU A 224 -16.27 -17.34 -15.67
#